data_AF-A0A1U7S1V2-F1
#
_entry.id   AF-A0A1U7S1V2-F1
#
_cell.length_a   1.000
_cell.length_b   1.000
_cell.length_c   1.000
_cell.angle_alpha   90.00
_cell.angle_beta   90.00
_cell.angle_gamma   90.00
#
_symmetry.space_group_name_H-M   'P 1'
#
loop_
_entity.id
_entity.type
_entity.pdbx_description
1 polymer ?
#
loop_
_entity_poly.entity_id
_entity_poly.type
_entity_poly.pdbx_seq_one_letter_code
_entity_poly.pdbx_strand_id
1 'polypeptide(L)'
;MAVRFLWKAATFVQRHRTAALATSCTGLLVAKLSHHIFPEQTCKLLHQFWTKGQSVELSERLQDLFHDVLKDAGVASALCYRAFLASGFHPVSAGISWLPSGSLVGIPANFSTAEDRQGIIDHVVMINDKEVDWESKEGHALKDALTFSLEAQKFAISREVMYLQSNSPIIKAAVAPIFLAGTFISAVAIKQHLGLYSSPLALRVVFNLIFAMIGFFCYHCASDSVSRSLDYRADRKAAAISKDYARGGVEFYDKILSRNRILRALMGKQGQRMYAPSGNLFPGSLFGLKHTPYTSRRDLIVNILNMSQELERSD
;
A
#
# COMPACT_ATOMS: atom_id res chain seq x y z
N MET A 1 40.37 19.62 -6.31
CA MET A 1 40.27 18.28 -5.68
C MET A 1 39.09 17.46 -6.18
N ALA A 2 37.87 18.02 -6.28
CA ALA A 2 36.67 17.30 -6.74
C ALA A 2 36.79 16.64 -8.12
N VAL A 3 37.40 17.31 -9.11
CA VAL A 3 37.54 16.77 -10.48
C VAL A 3 38.44 15.52 -10.54
N ARG A 4 39.55 15.50 -9.79
CA ARG A 4 40.44 14.33 -9.69
C ARG A 4 39.77 13.16 -8.96
N PHE A 5 38.96 13.46 -7.95
CA PHE A 5 38.17 12.46 -7.24
C PHE A 5 37.09 11.85 -8.14
N LEU A 6 36.34 12.68 -8.89
CA LEU A 6 35.34 12.23 -9.86
C LEU A 6 35.94 11.35 -10.95
N TRP A 7 37.14 11.70 -11.45
CA TRP A 7 37.86 10.87 -12.43
C TRP A 7 38.28 9.52 -11.87
N LYS A 8 38.83 9.48 -10.63
CA LYS A 8 39.18 8.23 -9.95
C LYS A 8 37.95 7.36 -9.65
N ALA A 9 36.83 7.97 -9.27
CA ALA A 9 35.57 7.28 -9.06
C ALA A 9 35.02 6.71 -10.38
N ALA A 10 35.06 7.47 -11.47
CA ALA A 10 34.61 7.02 -12.78
C ALA A 10 35.43 5.83 -13.32
N THR A 11 36.76 5.87 -13.17
CA THR A 11 37.63 4.76 -13.59
C THR A 11 37.44 3.51 -12.72
N PHE A 12 37.24 3.69 -11.41
CA PHE A 12 36.90 2.59 -10.50
C PHE A 12 35.56 1.93 -10.86
N VAL A 13 34.50 2.73 -11.03
CA VAL A 13 33.17 2.25 -11.45
C VAL A 13 33.25 1.55 -12.81
N GLN A 14 34.07 2.05 -13.74
CA GLN A 14 34.27 1.43 -15.04
C GLN A 14 34.98 0.07 -14.98
N ARG A 15 35.89 -0.13 -14.03
CA ARG A 15 36.57 -1.41 -13.80
C ARG A 15 35.67 -2.43 -13.07
N HIS A 16 34.79 -1.95 -12.20
CA HIS A 16 33.93 -2.79 -11.33
C HIS A 16 32.43 -2.64 -11.63
N ARG A 17 32.06 -2.49 -12.91
CA ARG A 17 30.67 -2.18 -13.33
C ARG A 17 29.64 -3.20 -12.84
N THR A 18 29.97 -4.49 -12.89
CA THR A 18 29.08 -5.57 -12.42
C THR A 18 28.88 -5.53 -10.92
N ALA A 19 29.96 -5.34 -10.16
CA ALA A 19 29.90 -5.18 -8.71
C ALA A 19 29.11 -3.93 -8.32
N ALA A 20 29.33 -2.79 -8.99
CA ALA A 20 28.58 -1.57 -8.76
C ALA A 20 27.07 -1.77 -9.02
N LEU A 21 26.69 -2.42 -10.12
CA LEU A 21 25.29 -2.74 -10.41
C LEU A 21 24.70 -3.65 -9.33
N ALA A 22 25.41 -4.72 -8.94
CA ALA A 22 24.95 -5.64 -7.92
C ALA A 22 24.73 -4.93 -6.58
N THR A 23 25.70 -4.11 -6.14
CA THR A 23 25.57 -3.29 -4.93
C THR A 23 24.39 -2.33 -5.01
N SER A 24 24.18 -1.66 -6.15
CA SER A 24 23.02 -0.77 -6.34
C SER A 24 21.68 -1.51 -6.30
N CYS A 25 21.59 -2.68 -6.94
CA CYS A 25 20.37 -3.50 -6.92
C CYS A 25 20.06 -4.00 -5.51
N THR A 26 21.06 -4.53 -4.80
CA THR A 26 20.92 -4.95 -3.41
C THR A 26 20.53 -3.78 -2.51
N GLY A 27 21.16 -2.62 -2.68
CA GLY A 27 20.83 -1.41 -1.93
C GLY A 27 19.39 -0.96 -2.14
N LEU A 28 18.89 -0.94 -3.37
CA LEU A 28 17.49 -0.61 -3.67
C LEU A 28 16.52 -1.62 -3.07
N LEU A 29 16.83 -2.92 -3.16
CA LEU A 29 16.00 -3.97 -2.60
C LEU A 29 15.89 -3.83 -1.07
N VAL A 30 17.02 -3.69 -0.39
CA VAL A 30 17.09 -3.51 1.07
C VAL A 30 16.37 -2.22 1.49
N ALA A 31 16.58 -1.11 0.77
CA ALA A 31 15.91 0.15 1.08
C ALA A 31 14.38 0.01 0.99
N LYS A 32 13.87 -0.64 -0.06
CA LYS A 32 12.42 -0.88 -0.24
C LYS A 32 11.85 -1.86 0.77
N LEU A 33 12.63 -2.87 1.18
CA LEU A 33 12.22 -3.87 2.17
C LEU A 33 12.41 -3.44 3.62
N SER A 34 13.17 -2.37 3.90
CA SER A 34 13.54 -1.95 5.26
C SER A 34 12.36 -1.92 6.23
N HIS A 35 11.25 -1.28 5.85
CA HIS A 35 10.03 -1.18 6.66
C HIS A 35 9.27 -2.51 6.82
N HIS A 36 9.49 -3.48 5.94
CA HIS A 36 8.96 -4.83 6.06
C HIS A 36 9.89 -5.79 6.84
N ILE A 37 11.20 -5.50 6.89
CA ILE A 37 12.14 -6.30 7.69
C ILE A 37 12.00 -5.91 9.17
N PHE A 38 11.79 -4.62 9.45
CA PHE A 38 11.67 -4.05 10.79
C PHE A 38 10.31 -3.38 11.01
N PRO A 39 9.19 -4.13 10.94
CA PRO A 39 7.85 -3.53 10.97
C PRO A 39 7.51 -2.86 12.30
N GLU A 40 8.07 -3.34 13.42
CA GLU A 40 7.90 -2.73 14.75
C GLU A 40 8.53 -1.32 14.82
N GLN A 41 9.78 -1.18 14.35
CA GLN A 41 10.52 0.08 14.41
C GLN A 41 10.11 1.09 13.33
N THR A 42 9.29 0.68 12.37
CA THR A 42 8.87 1.52 11.25
C THR A 42 7.36 1.69 11.20
N CYS A 43 6.63 0.67 10.73
CA CYS A 43 5.19 0.72 10.55
C CYS A 43 4.45 0.98 11.86
N LYS A 44 4.74 0.22 12.91
CA LYS A 44 4.09 0.40 14.21
C LYS A 44 4.44 1.76 14.80
N LEU A 45 5.73 2.14 14.85
CA LEU A 45 6.13 3.46 15.35
C LEU A 45 5.38 4.63 14.69
N LEU A 46 5.17 4.56 13.37
CA LEU A 46 4.52 5.63 12.59
C LEU A 46 2.99 5.64 12.72
N HIS A 47 2.38 4.48 12.95
CA HIS A 47 0.93 4.32 12.90
C HIS A 47 0.29 4.00 14.24
N GLN A 48 1.06 3.68 15.28
CA GLN A 48 0.55 3.33 16.61
C GLN A 48 -0.37 4.44 17.14
N PHE A 49 -1.47 4.03 17.76
CA PHE A 49 -2.35 4.94 18.46
C PHE A 49 -1.81 5.25 19.86
N TRP A 50 -1.77 6.54 20.20
CA TRP A 50 -1.24 7.05 21.46
C TRP A 50 -2.27 7.92 22.16
N THR A 51 -2.47 7.67 23.45
CA THR A 51 -3.30 8.50 24.33
C THR A 51 -2.47 8.92 25.53
N LYS A 52 -2.40 10.23 25.81
CA LYS A 52 -1.63 10.80 26.93
C LYS A 52 -0.16 10.31 27.00
N GLY A 53 0.47 10.11 25.83
CA GLY A 53 1.86 9.66 25.72
C GLY A 53 2.08 8.15 25.92
N GLN A 54 1.02 7.36 26.10
CA GLN A 54 1.08 5.91 26.20
C GLN A 54 0.45 5.24 24.97
N SER A 55 1.06 4.14 24.54
CA SER A 55 0.54 3.30 23.47
C SER A 55 -0.73 2.61 23.94
N VAL A 56 -1.80 2.72 23.16
CA VAL A 56 -3.05 2.02 23.47
C VAL A 56 -2.99 0.60 22.91
N GLU A 57 -3.32 -0.38 23.75
CA GLU A 57 -3.41 -1.78 23.37
C GLU A 57 -4.74 -2.09 22.65
N LEU A 58 -4.80 -3.20 21.90
CA LEU A 58 -6.07 -3.64 21.32
C LEU A 58 -7.02 -4.11 22.42
N SER A 59 -8.30 -3.75 22.29
CA SER A 59 -9.36 -4.38 23.07
C SER A 59 -9.47 -5.87 22.75
N GLU A 60 -9.95 -6.68 23.71
CA GLU A 60 -10.16 -8.12 23.54
C GLU A 60 -10.98 -8.43 22.29
N ARG A 61 -12.08 -7.70 22.07
CA ARG A 61 -12.90 -7.80 20.85
C ARG A 61 -12.09 -7.69 19.56
N LEU A 62 -11.18 -6.71 19.45
CA LEU A 62 -10.39 -6.53 18.24
C LEU A 62 -9.29 -7.59 18.12
N GLN A 63 -8.78 -8.10 19.24
CA GLN A 63 -7.87 -9.25 19.24
C GLN A 63 -8.60 -10.49 18.74
N ASP A 64 -9.80 -10.78 19.24
CA ASP A 64 -10.63 -11.92 18.81
C ASP A 64 -10.99 -11.81 17.33
N LEU A 65 -11.43 -10.63 16.89
CA LEU A 65 -11.69 -10.35 15.48
C LEU A 65 -10.47 -10.63 14.59
N PHE A 66 -9.28 -10.23 15.04
CA PHE A 66 -8.04 -10.50 14.31
C PHE A 66 -7.73 -12.00 14.24
N HIS A 67 -7.90 -12.74 15.34
CA HIS A 67 -7.69 -14.18 15.38
C HIS A 67 -8.68 -14.94 14.49
N ASP A 68 -9.96 -14.54 14.51
CA ASP A 68 -10.98 -15.03 13.59
C ASP A 68 -10.55 -14.86 12.14
N VAL A 69 -10.09 -13.66 11.77
CA VAL A 69 -9.62 -13.38 10.41
C VAL A 69 -8.42 -14.23 10.03
N LEU A 70 -7.45 -14.44 10.93
CA LEU A 70 -6.30 -15.31 10.65
C LEU A 70 -6.73 -16.77 10.42
N LYS A 71 -7.72 -17.24 11.18
CA LYS A 71 -8.29 -18.58 11.05
C LYS A 71 -9.03 -18.72 9.71
N ASP A 72 -9.92 -17.79 9.41
CA ASP A 72 -10.70 -17.77 8.17
C ASP A 72 -9.80 -17.64 6.92
N ALA A 73 -8.72 -16.87 7.03
CA ALA A 73 -7.70 -16.69 6.00
C ALA A 73 -6.86 -17.95 5.73
N GLY A 74 -6.87 -18.94 6.63
CA GLY A 74 -6.05 -20.15 6.49
C GLY A 74 -4.55 -19.85 6.47
N VAL A 75 -4.07 -18.94 7.33
CA VAL A 75 -2.63 -18.66 7.41
C VAL A 75 -1.87 -19.87 7.97
N ALA A 76 -0.67 -20.13 7.46
CA ALA A 76 0.12 -21.30 7.87
C ALA A 76 0.56 -21.27 9.36
N SER A 77 0.80 -20.07 9.90
CA SER A 77 1.15 -19.88 11.31
C SER A 77 0.61 -18.54 11.78
N ALA A 78 -0.39 -18.56 12.67
CA ALA A 78 -0.95 -17.35 13.26
C ALA A 78 0.07 -16.59 14.12
N LEU A 79 1.03 -17.30 14.73
CA LEU A 79 2.10 -16.72 15.56
C LEU A 79 2.99 -15.74 14.80
N CYS A 80 3.05 -15.85 13.48
CA CYS A 80 3.80 -14.95 12.61
C CYS A 80 3.09 -13.62 12.36
N TYR A 81 1.87 -13.44 12.85
CA TYR A 81 1.05 -12.25 12.65
C TYR A 81 0.72 -11.62 13.99
N ARG A 82 0.89 -10.30 14.09
CA ARG A 82 0.54 -9.52 15.28
C ARG A 82 -0.26 -8.30 14.87
N ALA A 83 -1.21 -7.90 15.71
CA ALA A 83 -1.99 -6.70 15.49
C ALA A 83 -1.56 -5.58 16.44
N PHE A 84 -1.71 -4.33 16.01
CA PHE A 84 -1.58 -3.15 16.86
C PHE A 84 -2.71 -2.15 16.56
N LEU A 85 -3.06 -1.28 17.51
CA LEU A 85 -4.07 -0.25 17.28
C LEU A 85 -3.46 0.90 16.47
N ALA A 86 -4.04 1.20 15.32
CA ALA A 86 -3.57 2.22 14.40
C ALA A 86 -4.37 3.52 14.51
N SER A 87 -3.69 4.66 14.40
CA SER A 87 -4.29 6.00 14.47
C SER A 87 -5.01 6.45 13.20
N GLY A 88 -4.76 5.78 12.07
CA GLY A 88 -5.43 6.08 10.81
C GLY A 88 -6.82 5.43 10.70
N PHE A 89 -7.63 5.93 9.76
CA PHE A 89 -8.97 5.38 9.44
C PHE A 89 -8.96 4.19 8.46
N HIS A 90 -7.80 3.60 8.22
CA HIS A 90 -7.64 2.46 7.31
C HIS A 90 -6.64 1.48 7.88
N PRO A 91 -6.85 0.16 7.68
CA PRO A 91 -5.84 -0.81 8.04
C PRO A 91 -4.53 -0.55 7.31
N VAL A 92 -3.44 -0.80 8.00
CA VAL A 92 -2.08 -0.75 7.45
C VAL A 92 -1.38 -2.06 7.75
N SER A 93 -0.41 -2.44 6.92
CA SER A 93 0.39 -3.63 7.19
C SER A 93 1.82 -3.50 6.73
N ALA A 94 2.70 -4.21 7.43
CA ALA A 94 4.10 -4.37 7.08
C ALA A 94 4.62 -5.71 7.62
N GLY A 95 5.77 -6.14 7.12
CA GLY A 95 6.35 -7.42 7.52
C GLY A 95 6.50 -8.43 6.40
N ILE A 96 7.15 -9.53 6.75
CA ILE A 96 7.32 -10.72 5.92
C ILE A 96 7.04 -11.91 6.85
N SER A 97 5.96 -12.66 6.57
CA SER A 97 5.39 -13.63 7.52
C SER A 97 6.34 -14.77 7.91
N TRP A 98 7.33 -15.10 7.09
CA TRP A 98 8.30 -16.17 7.37
C TRP A 98 9.60 -15.67 8.02
N LEU A 99 9.77 -14.35 8.22
CA LEU A 99 10.90 -13.81 8.97
C LEU A 99 10.61 -13.84 10.48
N PRO A 100 11.65 -13.84 11.34
CA PRO A 100 11.47 -13.78 12.80
C PRO A 100 10.71 -12.53 13.28
N SER A 101 10.81 -11.41 12.55
CA SER A 101 10.04 -10.19 12.85
C SER A 101 8.54 -10.33 12.54
N GLY A 102 8.17 -11.33 11.76
CA GLY A 102 6.80 -11.64 11.38
C GLY A 102 6.14 -10.53 10.55
N SER A 103 4.82 -10.45 10.67
CA SER A 103 3.97 -9.45 10.04
C SER A 103 3.12 -8.71 11.06
N LEU A 104 2.96 -7.40 10.84
CA LEU A 104 2.15 -6.52 11.63
C LEU A 104 0.96 -6.01 10.82
N VAL A 105 -0.22 -6.02 11.44
CA VAL A 105 -1.43 -5.41 10.92
C VAL A 105 -1.90 -4.34 11.90
N GLY A 106 -1.91 -3.09 11.46
CA GLY A 106 -2.49 -1.98 12.20
C GLY A 106 -4.00 -1.94 11.99
N ILE A 107 -4.77 -2.13 13.06
CA ILE A 107 -6.23 -2.09 13.04
C ILE A 107 -6.70 -0.68 13.42
N PRO A 108 -7.53 -0.01 12.61
CA PRO A 108 -7.99 1.35 12.89
C PRO A 108 -8.71 1.47 14.24
N ALA A 109 -8.42 2.52 14.99
CA ALA A 109 -9.09 2.79 16.27
C ALA A 109 -10.61 2.91 16.15
N ASN A 110 -11.12 3.37 15.00
CA ASN A 110 -12.56 3.46 14.72
C ASN A 110 -13.25 2.10 14.48
N PHE A 111 -12.54 0.97 14.55
CA PHE A 111 -13.17 -0.36 14.55
C PHE A 111 -13.65 -0.75 15.95
N SER A 112 -13.07 -0.15 17.00
CA SER A 112 -13.50 -0.36 18.39
C SER A 112 -14.90 0.17 18.69
N THR A 113 -15.45 1.03 17.83
CA THR A 113 -16.65 1.84 18.08
C THR A 113 -17.93 1.31 17.46
N ALA A 114 -17.87 0.12 16.86
CA ALA A 114 -18.99 -0.46 16.11
C ALA A 114 -20.23 -0.79 16.95
N GLU A 115 -20.13 -0.86 18.28
CA GLU A 115 -21.29 -1.06 19.16
C GLU A 115 -21.83 0.23 19.78
N ASP A 116 -20.97 1.17 20.16
CA ASP A 116 -21.42 2.30 20.99
C ASP A 116 -21.62 3.60 20.21
N ARG A 117 -21.15 3.73 18.94
CA ARG A 117 -21.16 4.99 18.14
C ARG A 117 -20.54 6.22 18.86
N GLN A 118 -20.21 6.16 20.14
CA GLN A 118 -19.69 7.26 20.95
C GLN A 118 -18.18 7.43 20.76
N GLY A 119 -17.40 6.36 20.69
CA GLY A 119 -15.92 6.50 20.71
C GLY A 119 -15.29 7.11 19.45
N ILE A 120 -16.03 7.35 18.36
CA ILE A 120 -15.52 8.19 17.25
C ILE A 120 -15.51 9.67 17.68
N ILE A 121 -16.46 10.07 18.53
CA ILE A 121 -16.63 11.42 19.07
C ILE A 121 -15.51 11.75 20.07
N ASP A 122 -14.94 10.75 20.75
CA ASP A 122 -13.83 10.93 21.69
C ASP A 122 -12.47 11.21 21.01
N HIS A 123 -12.44 11.29 19.68
CA HIS A 123 -11.23 11.58 18.91
C HIS A 123 -11.35 12.92 18.21
N VAL A 124 -10.46 13.85 18.56
CA VAL A 124 -10.38 15.17 17.91
C VAL A 124 -9.93 14.99 16.47
N VAL A 125 -10.87 15.03 15.53
CA VAL A 125 -10.60 15.04 14.10
C VAL A 125 -10.49 16.50 13.66
N MET A 126 -9.27 16.90 13.30
CA MET A 126 -9.00 18.25 12.81
C MET A 126 -9.03 18.27 11.27
N ILE A 127 -9.90 19.10 10.71
CA ILE A 127 -9.98 19.37 9.28
C ILE A 127 -9.75 20.87 9.06
N ASN A 128 -8.69 21.23 8.33
CA ASN A 128 -8.29 22.63 8.12
C ASN A 128 -8.14 23.42 9.44
N ASP A 129 -7.45 22.84 10.42
CA ASP A 129 -7.22 23.40 11.76
C ASP A 129 -8.51 23.69 12.57
N LYS A 130 -9.63 23.09 12.17
CA LYS A 130 -10.90 23.13 12.89
C LYS A 130 -11.32 21.74 13.29
N GLU A 131 -11.81 21.61 14.51
CA GLU A 131 -12.44 20.37 14.95
C GLU A 131 -13.73 20.14 14.15
N VAL A 132 -13.96 18.87 13.77
CA VAL A 132 -15.20 18.48 13.11
C VAL A 132 -16.34 18.65 14.11
N ASP A 133 -17.33 19.45 13.74
CA ASP A 133 -18.60 19.49 14.43
C ASP A 133 -19.37 18.19 14.15
N TRP A 134 -19.33 17.25 15.09
CA TRP A 134 -19.99 15.95 14.98
C TRP A 134 -21.52 16.04 14.96
N GLU A 135 -22.09 17.13 15.47
CA GLU A 135 -23.54 17.37 15.49
C GLU A 135 -24.04 17.98 14.19
N SER A 136 -23.14 18.51 13.35
CA SER A 136 -23.48 18.98 12.00
C SER A 136 -23.94 17.84 11.09
N LYS A 137 -24.64 18.18 9.99
CA LYS A 137 -25.06 17.21 8.97
C LYS A 137 -23.86 16.46 8.39
N GLU A 138 -22.78 17.17 8.11
CA GLU A 138 -21.54 16.62 7.58
C GLU A 138 -20.80 15.76 8.61
N GLY A 139 -20.85 16.14 9.90
CA GLY A 139 -20.34 15.36 11.03
C GLY A 139 -21.05 14.02 11.18
N HIS A 140 -22.39 14.02 11.15
CA HIS A 140 -23.19 12.80 11.14
C HIS A 140 -22.88 11.89 9.94
N ALA A 141 -22.76 12.47 8.74
CA ALA A 141 -22.40 11.72 7.55
C ALA A 141 -20.98 11.13 7.65
N LEU A 142 -20.02 11.88 8.22
CA LEU A 142 -18.65 11.41 8.41
C LEU A 142 -18.60 10.28 9.42
N LYS A 143 -19.34 10.40 10.52
CA LYS A 143 -19.48 9.38 11.57
C LYS A 143 -20.04 8.08 11.00
N ASP A 144 -21.07 8.16 10.17
CA ASP A 144 -21.62 6.99 9.48
C ASP A 144 -20.59 6.34 8.54
N ALA A 145 -19.86 7.15 7.78
CA ALA A 145 -18.80 6.64 6.88
C ALA A 145 -17.58 6.05 7.62
N LEU A 146 -17.42 6.31 8.92
CA LEU A 146 -16.34 5.79 9.77
C LEU A 146 -16.76 4.60 10.64
N THR A 147 -18.06 4.31 10.72
CA THR A 147 -18.60 3.16 11.46
C THR A 147 -18.69 1.96 10.53
N PHE A 148 -17.98 0.86 10.76
CA PHE A 148 -18.01 -0.31 9.87
C PHE A 148 -18.71 -1.50 10.52
N SER A 149 -19.49 -2.27 9.74
CA SER A 149 -20.02 -3.57 10.16
C SER A 149 -18.90 -4.55 10.49
N LEU A 150 -19.24 -5.62 11.19
CA LEU A 150 -18.28 -6.68 11.54
C LEU A 150 -17.69 -7.31 10.27
N GLU A 151 -18.53 -7.55 9.27
CA GLU A 151 -18.16 -8.11 7.97
C GLU A 151 -17.18 -7.20 7.24
N ALA A 152 -17.43 -5.88 7.23
CA ALA A 152 -16.54 -4.91 6.62
C ALA A 152 -15.19 -4.82 7.34
N GLN A 153 -15.17 -4.94 8.67
CA GLN A 153 -13.93 -5.01 9.45
C GLN A 153 -13.16 -6.30 9.14
N LYS A 154 -13.83 -7.47 9.10
CA LYS A 154 -13.23 -8.75 8.72
C LYS A 154 -12.60 -8.68 7.32
N PHE A 155 -13.31 -8.12 6.35
CA PHE A 155 -12.77 -7.89 5.01
C PHE A 155 -11.55 -6.97 5.03
N ALA A 156 -11.64 -5.83 5.73
CA ALA A 156 -10.58 -4.83 5.76
C ALA A 156 -9.28 -5.35 6.38
N ILE A 157 -9.37 -6.21 7.41
CA ILE A 157 -8.23 -6.86 8.04
C ILE A 157 -7.70 -8.00 7.13
N SER A 158 -8.58 -8.85 6.60
CA SER A 158 -8.16 -10.00 5.79
C SER A 158 -7.45 -9.59 4.50
N ARG A 159 -7.81 -8.48 3.85
CA ARG A 159 -7.06 -7.99 2.68
C ARG A 159 -5.60 -7.66 3.01
N GLU A 160 -5.32 -7.13 4.20
CA GLU A 160 -3.95 -6.87 4.64
C GLU A 160 -3.21 -8.18 4.96
N VAL A 161 -3.88 -9.14 5.60
CA VAL A 161 -3.33 -10.50 5.82
C VAL A 161 -3.02 -11.18 4.49
N MET A 162 -3.93 -11.12 3.52
CA MET A 162 -3.75 -11.70 2.18
C MET A 162 -2.61 -11.05 1.40
N TYR A 163 -2.42 -9.73 1.57
CA TYR A 163 -1.31 -8.99 0.98
C TYR A 163 0.03 -9.51 1.53
N LEU A 164 0.15 -9.64 2.85
CA LEU A 164 1.35 -10.13 3.54
C LEU A 164 1.65 -11.60 3.20
N GLN A 165 0.65 -12.48 3.34
CA GLN A 165 0.76 -13.92 3.07
C GLN A 165 1.19 -14.22 1.63
N SER A 166 0.83 -13.35 0.68
CA SER A 166 1.17 -13.52 -0.74
C SER A 166 2.57 -13.03 -1.11
N ASN A 167 3.44 -12.72 -0.14
CA ASN A 167 4.77 -12.12 -0.35
C ASN A 167 4.73 -10.82 -1.17
N SER A 168 3.59 -10.11 -1.15
CA SER A 168 3.39 -8.86 -1.91
C SER A 168 4.44 -7.79 -1.59
N PRO A 169 4.88 -7.60 -0.33
CA PRO A 169 6.04 -6.75 0.00
C PRO A 169 7.29 -7.03 -0.82
N ILE A 170 7.66 -8.31 -0.98
CA ILE A 170 8.86 -8.74 -1.69
C ILE A 170 8.69 -8.48 -3.18
N ILE A 171 7.55 -8.87 -3.75
CA ILE A 171 7.24 -8.65 -5.17
C ILE A 171 7.31 -7.15 -5.51
N LYS A 172 6.71 -6.30 -4.67
CA LYS A 172 6.73 -4.84 -4.86
C LYS A 172 8.14 -4.26 -4.75
N ALA A 173 8.93 -4.72 -3.79
CA ALA A 173 10.30 -4.25 -3.58
C ALA A 173 11.25 -4.67 -4.72
N ALA A 174 11.03 -5.82 -5.35
CA ALA A 174 11.86 -6.35 -6.42
C ALA A 174 11.77 -5.57 -7.75
N VAL A 175 10.70 -4.78 -7.97
CA VAL A 175 10.49 -4.06 -9.24
C VAL A 175 11.66 -3.09 -9.54
N ALA A 176 12.08 -2.28 -8.57
CA ALA A 176 13.15 -1.31 -8.77
C ALA A 176 14.50 -1.95 -9.20
N PRO A 177 15.05 -2.94 -8.47
CA PRO A 177 16.30 -3.57 -8.89
C PRO A 177 16.19 -4.34 -10.21
N ILE A 178 15.05 -4.98 -10.51
CA ILE A 178 14.83 -5.66 -11.80
C ILE A 178 14.94 -4.66 -12.96
N PHE A 179 14.26 -3.51 -12.87
CA PHE A 179 14.30 -2.51 -13.94
C PHE A 179 15.64 -1.78 -14.01
N LEU A 180 16.33 -1.57 -12.89
CA LEU A 180 17.71 -1.04 -12.90
C LEU A 180 18.66 -1.99 -13.63
N ALA A 181 18.65 -3.27 -13.27
CA ALA A 181 19.48 -4.30 -13.88
C ALA A 181 19.16 -4.47 -15.37
N GLY A 182 17.87 -4.58 -15.72
CA GLY A 182 17.41 -4.68 -17.09
C GLY A 182 17.86 -3.50 -17.93
N THR A 183 17.66 -2.27 -17.45
CA THR A 183 18.09 -1.05 -18.15
C THR A 183 19.59 -1.04 -18.40
N PHE A 184 20.40 -1.39 -17.39
CA PHE A 184 21.84 -1.43 -17.51
C PHE A 184 22.30 -2.48 -18.53
N ILE A 185 21.80 -3.71 -18.41
CA ILE A 185 22.16 -4.84 -19.28
C ILE A 185 21.75 -4.55 -20.72
N SER A 186 20.53 -4.08 -20.95
CA SER A 186 20.03 -3.73 -22.29
C SER A 186 20.84 -2.59 -22.90
N ALA A 187 21.17 -1.55 -22.14
CA ALA A 187 22.00 -0.45 -22.63
C ALA A 187 23.39 -0.97 -23.05
N VAL A 188 24.03 -1.83 -22.24
CA VAL A 188 25.33 -2.43 -22.57
C VAL A 188 25.25 -3.27 -23.83
N ALA A 189 24.29 -4.20 -23.91
CA ALA A 189 24.14 -5.12 -25.03
C ALA A 189 23.86 -4.38 -26.35
N ILE A 190 22.96 -3.41 -26.35
CA ILE A 190 22.60 -2.67 -27.57
C ILE A 190 23.75 -1.76 -28.01
N LYS A 191 24.50 -1.14 -27.08
CA LYS A 191 25.74 -0.41 -27.44
C LYS A 191 26.78 -1.32 -28.09
N GLN A 192 26.92 -2.57 -27.62
CA GLN A 192 27.86 -3.54 -28.19
C GLN A 192 27.41 -3.92 -29.60
N HIS A 193 26.13 -4.25 -29.76
CA HIS A 193 25.54 -4.63 -31.04
C HIS A 193 25.65 -3.52 -32.09
N LEU A 194 25.45 -2.25 -31.70
CA LEU A 194 25.56 -1.10 -32.59
C LEU A 194 27.00 -0.59 -32.79
N GLY A 195 28.02 -1.23 -32.20
CA GLY A 195 29.41 -0.79 -32.30
C GLY A 195 29.69 0.58 -31.64
N LEU A 196 28.79 1.07 -30.79
CA LEU A 196 28.84 2.43 -30.21
C LEU A 196 29.99 2.64 -29.21
N TYR A 197 30.72 1.58 -28.84
CA TYR A 197 31.88 1.70 -27.96
C TYR A 197 33.05 2.44 -28.61
N SER A 198 33.17 2.34 -29.94
CA SER A 198 34.17 3.05 -30.75
C SER A 198 33.77 4.50 -31.06
N SER A 199 32.54 4.90 -30.70
CA SER A 199 32.00 6.24 -30.96
C SER A 199 32.49 7.30 -29.95
N PRO A 200 32.38 8.60 -30.31
CA PRO A 200 32.72 9.70 -29.41
C PRO A 200 32.01 9.60 -28.05
N LEU A 201 32.66 10.12 -27.01
CA LEU A 201 32.12 10.09 -25.64
C LEU A 201 30.71 10.72 -25.56
N ALA A 202 30.48 11.82 -26.25
CA ALA A 202 29.19 12.51 -26.25
C ALA A 202 28.03 11.59 -26.71
N LEU A 203 28.23 10.83 -27.79
CA LEU A 203 27.21 9.91 -28.29
C LEU A 203 26.91 8.78 -27.28
N ARG A 204 27.94 8.25 -26.63
CA ARG A 204 27.79 7.22 -25.59
C ARG A 204 27.04 7.74 -24.37
N VAL A 205 27.28 9.00 -23.98
CA VAL A 205 26.55 9.67 -22.88
C VAL A 205 25.09 9.87 -23.24
N VAL A 206 24.81 10.44 -24.42
CA VAL A 206 23.43 10.65 -24.91
C VAL A 206 22.67 9.33 -24.98
N PHE A 207 23.29 8.28 -25.51
CA PHE A 207 22.67 6.94 -25.55
C PHE A 207 22.32 6.41 -24.16
N ASN A 208 23.24 6.52 -23.19
CA ASN A 208 22.96 6.07 -21.82
C ASN A 208 21.84 6.88 -21.17
N LEU A 209 21.75 8.19 -21.43
CA LEU A 209 20.68 9.04 -20.91
C LEU A 209 19.32 8.63 -21.49
N ILE A 210 19.25 8.35 -22.80
CA ILE A 210 18.03 7.85 -23.44
C ILE A 210 17.58 6.54 -22.79
N PHE A 211 18.50 5.57 -22.66
CA PHE A 211 18.18 4.28 -22.02
C PHE A 211 17.79 4.45 -20.55
N ALA A 212 18.44 5.33 -19.81
CA ALA A 212 18.07 5.64 -18.44
C ALA A 212 16.66 6.23 -18.34
N MET A 213 16.27 7.14 -19.24
CA MET A 213 14.91 7.69 -19.29
C MET A 213 13.87 6.62 -19.63
N ILE A 214 14.15 5.77 -20.61
CA ILE A 214 13.26 4.65 -20.97
C ILE A 214 13.11 3.69 -19.79
N GLY A 215 14.22 3.29 -19.17
CA GLY A 215 14.24 2.42 -18.01
C GLY A 215 13.47 2.98 -16.83
N PHE A 216 13.62 4.27 -16.55
CA PHE A 216 12.89 4.99 -15.52
C PHE A 216 11.37 5.00 -15.79
N PHE A 217 10.96 5.28 -17.03
CA PHE A 217 9.56 5.25 -17.42
C PHE A 217 8.97 3.84 -17.29
N CYS A 218 9.66 2.82 -17.80
CA CYS A 218 9.25 1.43 -17.68
C CYS A 218 9.13 0.97 -16.22
N TYR A 219 10.07 1.39 -15.36
CA TYR A 219 9.99 1.14 -13.91
C TYR A 219 8.72 1.72 -13.30
N HIS A 220 8.38 2.97 -13.62
CA HIS A 220 7.17 3.61 -13.09
C HIS A 220 5.90 2.88 -13.55
N CYS A 221 5.77 2.59 -14.85
CA CYS A 221 4.63 1.83 -15.36
C CYS A 221 4.51 0.44 -14.73
N ALA A 222 5.63 -0.27 -14.58
CA ALA A 222 5.66 -1.59 -13.96
C ALA A 222 5.36 -1.52 -12.46
N SER A 223 5.88 -0.53 -11.74
CA SER A 223 5.63 -0.35 -10.31
C SER A 223 4.15 -0.08 -10.03
N ASP A 224 3.52 0.76 -10.84
CA ASP A 224 2.09 1.04 -10.76
C ASP A 224 1.24 -0.18 -11.14
N SER A 225 1.62 -0.90 -12.19
CA SER A 225 0.92 -2.12 -12.62
C SER A 225 1.02 -3.23 -11.57
N VAL A 226 2.21 -3.45 -11.01
CA VAL A 226 2.44 -4.43 -9.94
C VAL A 226 1.66 -4.03 -8.70
N SER A 227 1.70 -2.76 -8.29
CA SER A 227 0.95 -2.29 -7.12
C SER A 227 -0.55 -2.54 -7.28
N ARG A 228 -1.13 -2.21 -8.45
CA ARG A 228 -2.54 -2.48 -8.75
C ARG A 228 -2.87 -3.96 -8.74
N SER A 229 -2.02 -4.79 -9.35
CA SER A 229 -2.21 -6.24 -9.37
C SER A 229 -2.21 -6.84 -7.96
N LEU A 230 -1.29 -6.39 -7.10
CA LEU A 230 -1.22 -6.83 -5.71
C LEU A 230 -2.45 -6.39 -4.91
N ASP A 231 -2.91 -5.16 -5.09
CA ASP A 231 -4.14 -4.64 -4.46
C ASP A 231 -5.38 -5.47 -4.85
N TYR A 232 -5.55 -5.78 -6.14
CA TYR A 232 -6.66 -6.60 -6.62
C TYR A 232 -6.55 -8.06 -6.18
N ARG A 233 -5.34 -8.61 -6.14
CA ARG A 233 -5.11 -9.98 -5.68
C ARG A 233 -5.47 -10.12 -4.19
N ALA A 234 -5.08 -9.15 -3.37
CA ALA A 234 -5.40 -9.12 -1.95
C ALA A 234 -6.92 -9.03 -1.72
N ASP A 235 -7.60 -8.11 -2.40
CA ASP A 235 -9.07 -7.97 -2.28
C ASP A 235 -9.81 -9.20 -2.77
N ARG A 236 -9.40 -9.76 -3.92
CA ARG A 236 -10.03 -10.96 -4.48
C ARG A 236 -9.93 -12.11 -3.51
N LYS A 237 -8.74 -12.34 -2.93
CA LYS A 237 -8.53 -13.40 -1.95
C LYS A 237 -9.36 -13.18 -0.68
N ALA A 238 -9.39 -11.96 -0.17
CA ALA A 238 -10.19 -11.62 1.01
C ALA A 238 -11.69 -11.82 0.77
N ALA A 239 -12.23 -11.31 -0.34
CA ALA A 239 -13.63 -11.47 -0.71
C ALA A 239 -14.00 -12.95 -1.00
N ALA A 240 -13.05 -13.76 -1.46
CA ALA A 240 -13.28 -15.18 -1.74
C ALA A 240 -13.30 -16.08 -0.50
N ILE A 241 -13.00 -15.55 0.71
CA ILE A 241 -13.06 -16.33 1.96
C ILE A 241 -14.49 -16.80 2.22
N SER A 242 -15.46 -15.89 2.15
CA SER A 242 -16.89 -16.21 2.26
C SER A 242 -17.75 -15.07 1.70
N LYS A 243 -19.05 -15.32 1.57
CA LYS A 243 -20.02 -14.29 1.18
C LYS A 243 -20.07 -13.11 2.15
N ASP A 244 -19.80 -13.34 3.42
CA ASP A 244 -19.77 -12.28 4.43
C ASP A 244 -18.59 -11.35 4.18
N TYR A 245 -17.42 -11.90 3.86
CA TYR A 245 -16.26 -11.10 3.47
C TYR A 245 -16.50 -10.33 2.17
N ALA A 246 -17.16 -10.93 1.18
CA ALA A 246 -17.51 -10.22 -0.05
C ALA A 246 -18.49 -9.06 0.22
N ARG A 247 -19.56 -9.28 0.99
CA ARG A 247 -20.50 -8.23 1.41
C ARG A 247 -19.81 -7.12 2.20
N GLY A 248 -18.99 -7.50 3.18
CA GLY A 248 -18.17 -6.58 3.95
C GLY A 248 -17.20 -5.78 3.09
N GLY A 249 -16.65 -6.38 2.03
CA GLY A 249 -15.77 -5.67 1.09
C GLY A 249 -16.46 -4.61 0.25
N VAL A 250 -17.71 -4.85 -0.15
CA VAL A 250 -18.52 -3.82 -0.83
C VAL A 250 -18.77 -2.64 0.12
N GLU A 251 -19.27 -2.93 1.33
CA GLU A 251 -19.51 -1.89 2.35
C GLU A 251 -18.23 -1.11 2.68
N PHE A 252 -17.12 -1.81 2.87
CA PHE A 252 -15.83 -1.20 3.20
C PHE A 252 -15.43 -0.13 2.17
N TYR A 253 -15.48 -0.45 0.88
CA TYR A 253 -15.14 0.53 -0.15
C TYR A 253 -16.19 1.61 -0.32
N ASP A 254 -17.48 1.31 -0.19
CA ASP A 254 -18.52 2.34 -0.23
C ASP A 254 -18.37 3.36 0.91
N LYS A 255 -18.02 2.90 2.12
CA LYS A 255 -17.72 3.77 3.26
C LYS A 255 -16.45 4.59 3.05
N ILE A 256 -15.39 4.02 2.48
CA ILE A 256 -14.19 4.78 2.07
C ILE A 256 -14.54 5.88 1.05
N LEU A 257 -15.31 5.54 0.02
CA LEU A 257 -15.73 6.49 -1.02
C LEU A 257 -16.64 7.57 -0.45
N SER A 258 -17.55 7.22 0.47
CA SER A 258 -18.40 8.17 1.19
C SER A 258 -17.56 9.13 2.03
N ARG A 259 -16.68 8.61 2.88
CA ARG A 259 -15.76 9.41 3.71
C ARG A 259 -14.96 10.37 2.86
N ASN A 260 -14.39 9.91 1.76
CA ASN A 260 -13.58 10.76 0.87
C ASN A 260 -14.40 11.88 0.21
N ARG A 261 -15.68 11.63 -0.15
CA ARG A 261 -16.58 12.69 -0.66
C ARG A 261 -16.91 13.72 0.42
N ILE A 262 -17.13 13.28 1.65
CA ILE A 262 -17.40 14.16 2.79
C ILE A 262 -16.17 15.02 3.09
N LEU A 263 -14.98 14.41 3.18
CA LEU A 263 -13.71 15.12 3.35
C LEU A 263 -13.43 16.09 2.20
N ARG A 264 -13.79 15.73 0.95
CA ARG A 264 -13.70 16.64 -0.20
C ARG A 264 -14.48 17.93 0.04
N ALA A 265 -15.69 17.82 0.60
CA ALA A 265 -16.54 18.97 0.90
C ALA A 265 -16.01 19.77 2.11
N LEU A 266 -15.74 19.09 3.23
CA LEU A 266 -15.28 19.70 4.48
C LEU A 266 -13.94 20.45 4.32
N MET A 267 -13.02 19.93 3.51
CA MET A 267 -11.71 20.55 3.29
C MET A 267 -11.72 21.66 2.22
N GLY A 268 -12.85 21.91 1.54
CA GLY A 268 -12.95 22.90 0.47
C GLY A 268 -11.92 22.68 -0.65
N LYS A 269 -11.19 23.72 -1.06
CA LYS A 269 -10.22 23.65 -2.17
C LYS A 269 -9.14 22.59 -1.98
N GLN A 270 -8.71 22.33 -0.74
CA GLN A 270 -7.69 21.30 -0.46
C GLN A 270 -8.25 19.90 -0.68
N GLY A 271 -9.45 19.63 -0.16
CA GLY A 271 -10.17 18.38 -0.41
C GLY A 271 -10.41 18.18 -1.91
N GLN A 272 -10.69 19.27 -2.62
CA GLN A 272 -10.91 19.20 -4.05
C GLN A 272 -9.69 18.80 -4.88
N ARG A 273 -8.48 19.01 -4.37
CA ARG A 273 -7.21 18.57 -4.97
C ARG A 273 -6.87 17.13 -4.61
N MET A 274 -7.37 16.62 -3.49
CA MET A 274 -7.02 15.30 -2.96
C MET A 274 -8.00 14.21 -3.39
N TYR A 275 -9.30 14.52 -3.42
CA TYR A 275 -10.37 13.54 -3.66
C TYR A 275 -11.15 13.89 -4.92
N ALA A 276 -11.35 12.94 -5.82
CA ALA A 276 -12.25 13.08 -6.97
C ALA A 276 -13.73 13.15 -6.51
N PRO A 277 -14.64 13.70 -7.33
CA PRO A 277 -16.08 13.69 -7.03
C PRO A 277 -16.66 12.29 -6.76
N SER A 278 -16.05 11.25 -7.35
CA SER A 278 -16.40 9.85 -7.10
C SER A 278 -15.99 9.32 -5.72
N GLY A 279 -15.13 10.04 -4.98
CA GLY A 279 -14.52 9.57 -3.74
C GLY A 279 -13.18 8.84 -3.92
N ASN A 280 -12.72 8.65 -5.16
CA ASN A 280 -11.36 8.17 -5.42
C ASN A 280 -10.32 9.24 -5.05
N LEU A 281 -9.07 8.83 -4.84
CA LEU A 281 -7.96 9.77 -4.71
C LEU A 281 -7.57 10.32 -6.09
N PHE A 282 -7.28 11.61 -6.18
CA PHE A 282 -6.69 12.18 -7.39
C PHE A 282 -5.25 11.66 -7.58
N PRO A 283 -4.77 11.50 -8.82
CA PRO A 283 -3.39 11.10 -9.07
C PRO A 283 -2.44 12.16 -8.50
N GLY A 284 -1.54 11.73 -7.61
CA GLY A 284 -0.58 12.61 -6.96
C GLY A 284 0.55 13.11 -7.88
N SER A 285 0.63 12.66 -9.14
CA SER A 285 1.59 13.14 -10.13
C SER A 285 1.14 12.85 -11.57
N LEU A 286 1.76 13.52 -12.55
CA LEU A 286 1.58 13.27 -13.99
C LEU A 286 1.91 11.82 -14.43
N PHE A 287 2.62 11.04 -13.62
CA PHE A 287 3.19 9.76 -14.00
C PHE A 287 2.60 8.54 -13.28
N GLY A 288 1.53 8.69 -12.50
CA GLY A 288 0.92 7.53 -11.86
C GLY A 288 -0.21 7.82 -10.88
N LEU A 289 -1.15 6.88 -10.82
CA LEU A 289 -2.09 6.77 -9.70
C LEU A 289 -1.35 6.11 -8.54
N LYS A 290 -1.06 6.88 -7.47
CA LYS A 290 -0.39 6.36 -6.27
C LYS A 290 -1.18 5.23 -5.59
N HIS A 291 -2.47 5.12 -5.89
CA HIS A 291 -3.39 4.11 -5.35
C HIS A 291 -4.35 3.59 -6.43
N THR A 292 -4.64 2.29 -6.38
CA THR A 292 -5.68 1.67 -7.21
C THR A 292 -7.04 2.32 -6.92
N PRO A 293 -7.80 2.76 -7.94
CA PRO A 293 -9.10 3.41 -7.71
C PRO A 293 -10.04 2.54 -6.87
N TYR A 294 -10.50 3.06 -5.73
CA TYR A 294 -11.42 2.38 -4.82
C TYR A 294 -12.72 1.94 -5.51
N THR A 295 -13.24 2.74 -6.44
CA THR A 295 -14.39 2.34 -7.29
C THR A 295 -14.14 1.02 -8.02
N SER A 296 -12.99 0.88 -8.71
CA SER A 296 -12.67 -0.34 -9.43
C SER A 296 -12.43 -1.54 -8.50
N ARG A 297 -11.92 -1.31 -7.29
CA ARG A 297 -11.73 -2.36 -6.27
C ARG A 297 -13.07 -2.84 -5.71
N ARG A 298 -14.00 -1.92 -5.46
CA ARG A 298 -15.38 -2.25 -5.08
C ARG A 298 -16.08 -3.05 -6.17
N ASP A 299 -16.02 -2.58 -7.43
CA ASP A 299 -16.72 -3.22 -8.54
C ASP A 299 -16.20 -4.65 -8.79
N LEU A 300 -14.89 -4.89 -8.57
CA LEU A 300 -14.33 -6.24 -8.53
C LEU A 300 -15.03 -7.14 -7.50
N ILE A 301 -15.27 -6.63 -6.30
CA ILE A 301 -15.87 -7.41 -5.20
C ILE A 301 -17.37 -7.62 -5.44
N VAL A 302 -18.07 -6.60 -5.97
CA VAL A 302 -19.47 -6.74 -6.40
C VAL A 302 -19.62 -7.89 -7.40
N ASN A 303 -18.71 -7.98 -8.38
CA ASN A 303 -18.72 -9.08 -9.34
C ASN A 303 -18.50 -10.45 -8.67
N ILE A 304 -17.57 -10.55 -7.71
CA ILE A 304 -17.35 -11.78 -6.93
C ILE A 304 -18.61 -12.17 -6.17
N LEU A 305 -19.25 -11.21 -5.48
CA LEU A 305 -20.46 -11.44 -4.71
C LEU A 305 -21.62 -11.93 -5.59
N ASN A 306 -21.82 -11.30 -6.75
CA ASN A 306 -22.87 -11.68 -7.70
C ASN A 306 -22.65 -13.11 -8.23
N MET A 307 -21.41 -13.45 -8.63
CA MET A 307 -21.07 -14.80 -9.08
C MET A 307 -21.36 -15.85 -8.00
N SER A 308 -21.02 -15.57 -6.74
CA SER A 308 -21.32 -16.48 -5.63
C SER A 308 -22.82 -16.61 -5.36
N GLN A 309 -23.63 -15.59 -5.65
CA GLN A 309 -25.10 -15.65 -5.54
C GLN A 309 -25.74 -16.45 -6.69
N GLU A 310 -25.18 -16.38 -7.88
CA GLU A 310 -25.66 -17.15 -9.03
C GLU A 310 -25.43 -18.65 -8.84
N LEU A 311 -24.25 -19.05 -8.34
CA LEU A 311 -23.92 -20.45 -8.07
C LEU A 311 -24.89 -21.10 -7.07
N GLU A 312 -25.27 -20.40 -6.00
CA GLU A 312 -26.25 -20.91 -5.02
C GLU A 312 -27.69 -20.97 -5.54
N ARG A 313 -28.02 -20.23 -6.60
CA ARG A 313 -29.35 -20.32 -7.21
C ARG A 313 -29.46 -21.46 -8.22
N SER A 314 -28.33 -21.99 -8.68
CA SER A 314 -28.27 -23.13 -9.61
C SER A 314 -28.16 -24.49 -8.92
N ASP A 315 -27.85 -24.51 -7.62
CA ASP A 315 -27.82 -25.70 -6.76
C ASP A 315 -29.17 -25.91 -6.05
#